data_AF-A0A1D6XS69-F1
#
_entry.id   AF-A0A1D6XS69-F1
#
_cell.length_a   1.000
_cell.length_b   1.000
_cell.length_c   1.000
_cell.angle_alpha   90.00
_cell.angle_beta   90.00
_cell.angle_gamma   90.00
#
_symmetry.space_group_name_H-M   'P 1'
#
loop_
_entity.id
_entity.type
_entity.pdbx_description
1 polymer ?
#
loop_
_entity_poly.entity_id
_entity_poly.type
_entity_poly.pdbx_seq_one_letter_code
_entity_poly.pdbx_strand_id
1 'polypeptide(L)' 'MKEYKLPIGCDVPETIILADGDFPSHPLALEWLRQCPYVVCCDGAANTYIRSGRMPEAIV' A
#
# COMPACT_ATOMS: atom_id res chain seq x y z
N MET A 1 -19.50 5.73 21.23
CA MET A 1 -19.18 5.16 19.90
C MET A 1 -17.95 5.91 19.41
N LYS A 2 -16.94 5.23 18.85
CA LYS A 2 -15.78 5.92 18.26
C LYS A 2 -16.10 6.24 16.80
N GLU A 3 -15.86 7.48 16.38
CA GLU A 3 -15.95 7.90 14.99
C GLU A 3 -14.54 8.00 14.40
N TYR A 4 -14.37 7.46 13.19
CA TYR A 4 -13.11 7.56 12.44
C TYR A 4 -13.41 8.24 11.11
N LYS A 5 -12.64 9.29 10.81
CA LYS A 5 -12.73 9.93 9.49
C LYS A 5 -12.19 8.96 8.44
N LEU A 6 -12.90 8.85 7.32
CA LEU A 6 -12.38 8.13 6.18
C LEU A 6 -11.17 8.90 5.63
N PRO A 7 -10.11 8.20 5.26
CA PRO A 7 -8.93 8.84 4.70
C PRO A 7 -9.22 9.40 3.31
N ILE A 8 -8.54 10.50 2.97
CA ILE A 8 -8.60 11.14 1.65
C ILE A 8 -7.22 11.14 0.97
N GLY A 9 -7.16 11.53 -0.29
CA GLY A 9 -5.97 11.41 -1.14
C GLY A 9 -4.68 12.01 -0.56
N CYS A 10 -4.79 13.13 0.18
CA CYS A 10 -3.63 13.79 0.79
C CYS A 10 -3.14 13.13 2.09
N ASP A 11 -3.89 12.16 2.65
CA ASP A 11 -3.54 11.48 3.90
C ASP A 11 -2.63 10.28 3.61
N VAL A 12 -1.51 10.51 2.93
CA VAL A 12 -0.55 9.44 2.63
C VAL A 12 0.08 8.95 3.94
N PRO A 13 -0.03 7.66 4.27
CA PRO A 13 0.59 7.12 5.47
C PRO A 13 2.12 7.08 5.35
N GLU A 14 2.82 7.18 6.48
CA GLU A 14 4.29 7.07 6.53
C GLU A 14 4.80 5.66 6.16
N THR A 15 3.95 4.65 6.29
CA THR A 15 4.27 3.25 5.97
C THR A 15 3.02 2.51 5.50
N ILE A 16 3.17 1.65 4.50
CA ILE A 16 2.12 0.75 4.01
C ILE A 16 2.57 -0.69 4.19
N ILE A 17 1.68 -1.52 4.74
CA ILE A 17 1.80 -2.97 4.69
C ILE A 17 0.87 -3.46 3.59
N LEU A 18 1.44 -4.02 2.52
CA LEU A 18 0.72 -4.65 1.44
C LEU A 18 0.59 -6.14 1.73
N ALA A 19 -0.59 -6.54 2.22
CA ALA A 19 -0.90 -7.95 2.51
C ALA A 19 -1.08 -8.77 1.21
N ASP A 20 -0.95 -10.10 1.32
CA ASP A 20 -1.08 -11.06 0.20
C ASP A 20 -2.54 -11.38 -0.15
N GLY A 21 -3.32 -10.33 -0.39
CA GLY A 21 -4.67 -10.41 -0.96
C GLY A 21 -4.70 -9.89 -2.40
N ASP A 22 -5.88 -9.51 -2.86
CA ASP A 22 -6.02 -8.86 -4.16
C ASP A 22 -5.27 -7.52 -4.18
N PHE A 23 -4.54 -7.28 -5.26
CA PHE A 23 -3.83 -6.02 -5.44
C PHE A 23 -4.83 -4.85 -5.50
N PRO A 24 -4.56 -3.72 -4.84
CA PRO A 24 -5.52 -2.63 -4.76
C PRO A 24 -5.89 -2.09 -6.14
N SER A 25 -7.19 -1.94 -6.37
CA SER A 25 -7.77 -1.35 -7.59
C SER A 25 -8.33 0.06 -7.35
N HIS A 26 -8.61 0.43 -6.10
CA HIS A 26 -9.17 1.73 -5.77
C HIS A 26 -8.12 2.85 -5.97
N PRO A 27 -8.47 3.98 -6.62
CA PRO A 27 -7.52 5.05 -6.92
C PRO A 27 -6.75 5.59 -5.70
N LEU A 28 -7.42 5.70 -4.55
CA LEU A 28 -6.80 6.15 -3.30
C LEU A 28 -5.60 5.28 -2.88
N ALA A 29 -5.79 3.96 -2.87
CA ALA A 29 -4.74 3.03 -2.46
C ALA A 29 -3.60 2.98 -3.49
N LEU A 30 -3.92 3.08 -4.78
CA LEU A 30 -2.91 3.15 -5.85
C LEU A 30 -2.06 4.41 -5.75
N GLU A 31 -2.68 5.54 -5.44
CA GLU A 31 -1.97 6.80 -5.25
C GLU A 31 -1.07 6.76 -4.02
N TRP A 32 -1.55 6.18 -2.91
CA TRP A 32 -0.72 5.97 -1.73
C TRP A 32 0.45 5.02 -1.99
N LEU A 33 0.26 3.91 -2.70
CA LEU A 33 1.36 3.03 -3.09
C LEU A 33 2.38 3.71 -4.03
N ARG A 34 1.99 4.79 -4.71
CA ARG A 34 2.88 5.61 -5.55
C ARG A 34 3.65 6.66 -4.75
N GLN A 35 3.05 7.21 -3.69
CA GLN A 35 3.62 8.31 -2.92
C GLN A 35 4.33 7.88 -1.63
N CYS A 36 3.92 6.76 -1.03
CA CYS A 36 4.47 6.29 0.23
C CYS A 36 5.95 5.86 0.04
N PRO A 37 6.88 6.38 0.85
CA PRO A 37 8.30 6.06 0.72
C PRO A 37 8.70 4.73 1.36
N TYR A 38 7.78 4.05 2.07
CA TYR A 38 8.08 2.82 2.80
C TYR A 38 6.93 1.82 2.73
N VAL A 39 7.07 0.83 1.86
CA VAL A 39 6.10 -0.23 1.60
C VAL A 39 6.70 -1.60 1.93
N VAL A 40 6.09 -2.27 2.90
CA VAL A 40 6.41 -3.65 3.27
C VAL A 40 5.40 -4.58 2.58
N CYS A 41 5.88 -5.58 1.86
CA CYS A 41 5.00 -6.59 1.24
C CYS A 41 4.99 -7.88 2.06
N CYS A 42 3.83 -8.50 2.23
CA CYS A 42 3.75 -9.86 2.80
C CYS A 42 3.90 -10.91 1.69
N ASP A 43 4.83 -11.85 1.84
CA ASP A 43 5.05 -13.03 0.99
C ASP A 43 4.77 -12.78 -0.52
N GLY A 44 3.67 -13.34 -1.04
CA GLY A 44 3.27 -13.28 -2.44
C GLY A 44 2.96 -11.88 -2.96
N ALA A 45 2.58 -10.94 -2.09
CA ALA A 45 2.23 -9.57 -2.45
C ALA A 45 3.39 -8.84 -3.12
N ALA A 46 4.61 -9.17 -2.72
CA ALA A 46 5.83 -8.61 -3.28
C ALA A 46 5.92 -8.87 -4.79
N ASN A 47 5.45 -10.02 -5.27
CA ASN A 47 5.48 -10.35 -6.69
C ASN A 47 4.66 -9.37 -7.53
N THR A 48 3.44 -9.05 -7.08
CA THR A 48 2.58 -8.11 -7.81
C THR A 48 3.06 -6.67 -7.67
N TYR A 49 3.59 -6.31 -6.50
CA TYR A 49 4.20 -5.00 -6.28
C TYR A 49 5.42 -4.78 -7.19
N ILE A 50 6.31 -5.77 -7.31
CA ILE A 50 7.47 -5.72 -8.21
C ILE A 50 7.06 -5.68 -9.67
N ARG A 51 6.09 -6.51 -10.08
CA ARG A 51 5.52 -6.45 -11.45
C ARG A 51 4.90 -5.11 -11.80
N SER A 52 4.47 -4.34 -10.79
CA SER A 52 3.94 -2.98 -10.98
C SER A 52 5.03 -1.91 -11.19
N GLY A 53 6.31 -2.31 -11.23
CA GLY A 53 7.46 -1.41 -11.43
C GLY A 53 7.95 -0.72 -10.17
N ARG A 54 7.64 -1.28 -8.99
CA ARG A 54 8.01 -0.74 -7.67
C ARG A 54 8.90 -1.73 -6.92
N MET A 55 9.59 -1.28 -5.88
CA MET A 55 10.44 -2.14 -5.05
C MET A 55 10.00 -2.02 -3.59
N PRO A 56 9.68 -3.11 -2.88
CA PRO A 56 9.36 -3.01 -1.46
C PRO A 56 10.62 -2.81 -0.63
N GLU A 57 10.47 -2.08 0.47
CA GLU A 57 11.55 -1.85 1.45
C GLU A 57 11.80 -3.09 2.31
N ALA A 58 10.78 -3.93 2.52
CA ALA A 58 10.91 -5.22 3.18
C ALA A 58 9.86 -6.23 2.67
N ILE A 59 10.18 -7.53 2.82
CA ILE A 59 9.26 -8.64 2.55
C ILE A 59 9.16 -9.49 3.83
N VAL A 60 7.95 -9.82 4.26
CA VAL A 60 7.65 -10.57 5.51
C VAL A 60 6.78 -11.79 5.30
#